data_AF-A0A6L7Y8R6-F1
#
_entry.id   AF-A0A6L7Y8R6-F1
#
_cell.length_a   1.000
_cell.length_b   1.000
_cell.length_c   1.000
_cell.angle_alpha   90.00
_cell.angle_beta   90.00
_cell.angle_gamma   90.00
#
_symmetry.space_group_name_H-M   'P 1'
#
loop_
_entity.id
_entity.type
_entity.pdbx_description
1 polymer ?
#
loop_
_entity_poly.entity_id
_entity_poly.type
_entity_poly.pdbx_seq_one_letter_code
_entity_poly.pdbx_strand_id
1 'polypeptide(L)'
;MTTAMYPGRFDPVTFGHIDIARRASQLYETVVVAVAESRSALFSTEERVQLFAEAVADIPNVRVIANRGLTVESARDEGAIVLVKGLRDINDFTGEIDQAFMNRKMAPDVDTTFLMTSLEHLFISASRVRELAGFGRDVSDMTPPHVVAALQAKFQDR
;
A
#
# COMPACT_ATOMS: atom_id res chain seq x y z
N MET A 1 -6.74 -1.44 -22.31
CA MET A 1 -5.47 -1.39 -21.57
C MET A 1 -5.73 -0.56 -20.33
N THR A 2 -5.92 -1.21 -19.18
CA THR A 2 -6.44 -0.54 -17.96
C THR A 2 -5.31 -0.37 -16.96
N THR A 3 -5.01 0.89 -16.62
CA THR A 3 -4.11 1.23 -15.52
C THR A 3 -4.91 1.37 -14.23
N ALA A 4 -4.42 0.73 -13.17
CA ALA A 4 -4.95 0.87 -11.83
C ALA A 4 -3.93 1.54 -10.91
N MET A 5 -4.40 2.28 -9.92
CA MET A 5 -3.57 2.85 -8.87
C MET A 5 -3.90 2.18 -7.54
N TYR A 6 -2.88 1.71 -6.82
CA TYR A 6 -3.00 1.16 -5.47
C TYR A 6 -2.43 2.18 -4.46
N PRO A 7 -3.27 3.09 -3.94
CA PRO A 7 -2.84 4.10 -2.99
C PRO A 7 -2.79 3.55 -1.56
N GLY A 8 -1.81 4.00 -0.79
CA GLY A 8 -1.69 3.63 0.62
C GLY A 8 -0.53 4.31 1.33
N ARG A 9 -0.53 4.20 2.67
CA ARG A 9 0.54 4.75 3.50
C ARG A 9 1.78 3.86 3.52
N PHE A 10 1.61 2.54 3.54
CA PHE A 10 2.71 1.55 3.45
C PHE A 10 3.91 1.85 4.35
N ASP A 11 3.66 1.97 5.66
CA ASP A 11 4.66 2.37 6.65
C ASP A 11 4.95 1.25 7.69
N PRO A 12 5.70 0.19 7.35
CA PRO A 12 6.24 -0.11 6.04
C PRO A 12 5.27 -0.96 5.19
N VAL A 13 5.71 -1.33 3.99
CA VAL A 13 5.12 -2.43 3.21
C VAL A 13 5.12 -3.74 4.02
N THR A 14 4.16 -4.62 3.75
CA THR A 14 3.98 -5.93 4.44
C THR A 14 3.57 -6.98 3.42
N PHE A 15 3.60 -8.26 3.77
CA PHE A 15 3.14 -9.33 2.87
C PHE A 15 1.69 -9.14 2.40
N GLY A 16 0.82 -8.63 3.28
CA GLY A 16 -0.56 -8.27 2.90
C GLY A 16 -0.62 -7.21 1.78
N HIS A 17 0.23 -6.18 1.81
CA HIS A 17 0.27 -5.19 0.73
C HIS A 17 0.82 -5.78 -0.58
N ILE A 18 1.83 -6.66 -0.47
CA ILE A 18 2.46 -7.32 -1.63
C ILE A 18 1.46 -8.26 -2.31
N ASP A 19 0.65 -9.01 -1.55
CA ASP A 19 -0.44 -9.85 -2.06
C ASP A 19 -1.45 -9.03 -2.88
N ILE A 20 -1.91 -7.90 -2.34
CA ILE A 20 -2.85 -7.02 -3.05
C ILE A 20 -2.23 -6.47 -4.33
N ALA A 21 -0.98 -6.01 -4.29
CA ALA A 21 -0.27 -5.53 -5.47
C ALA A 21 -0.12 -6.62 -6.55
N ARG A 22 0.26 -7.85 -6.14
CA ARG A 22 0.41 -9.00 -7.04
C ARG A 22 -0.91 -9.45 -7.65
N ARG A 23 -1.99 -9.44 -6.88
CA ARG A 23 -3.32 -9.82 -7.39
C ARG A 23 -3.89 -8.73 -8.30
N ALA A 24 -3.68 -7.46 -7.97
CA ALA A 24 -4.03 -6.36 -8.86
C ALA A 24 -3.27 -6.46 -10.19
N SER A 25 -1.99 -6.85 -10.15
CA SER A 25 -1.16 -6.96 -11.36
C SER A 25 -1.60 -8.08 -12.31
N GLN A 26 -2.42 -9.02 -11.84
CA GLN A 26 -3.05 -10.05 -12.68
C GLN A 26 -4.37 -9.58 -13.31
N LEU A 27 -4.98 -8.53 -12.77
CA LEU A 27 -6.27 -7.99 -13.21
C LEU A 27 -6.12 -6.77 -14.14
N TYR A 28 -5.02 -6.03 -13.97
CA TYR A 28 -4.76 -4.78 -14.69
C TYR A 28 -3.45 -4.87 -15.46
N GLU A 29 -3.37 -4.13 -16.55
CA GLU A 29 -2.19 -4.14 -17.39
C GLU A 29 -1.03 -3.40 -16.74
N THR A 30 -1.31 -2.33 -16.00
CA THR A 30 -0.33 -1.58 -15.22
C THR A 30 -0.91 -1.28 -13.85
N VAL A 31 -0.10 -1.47 -12.81
CA VAL A 31 -0.45 -1.11 -11.43
C VAL A 31 0.55 -0.09 -10.91
N VAL A 32 0.04 1.06 -10.49
CA VAL A 32 0.82 2.14 -9.88
C VAL A 32 0.59 2.14 -8.39
N VAL A 33 1.56 1.70 -7.61
CA VAL A 33 1.52 1.82 -6.14
C VAL A 33 1.84 3.26 -5.77
N ALA A 34 0.87 3.96 -5.18
CA ALA A 34 0.98 5.37 -4.84
C ALA A 34 1.16 5.55 -3.33
N VAL A 35 2.40 5.82 -2.91
CA VAL A 35 2.79 5.97 -1.50
C VAL A 35 2.41 7.35 -1.01
N ALA A 36 1.36 7.44 -0.19
CA ALA A 36 0.84 8.70 0.32
C ALA A 36 1.83 9.41 1.26
N GLU A 37 1.96 10.72 1.11
CA GLU A 37 2.75 11.56 2.01
C GLU A 37 2.18 11.53 3.43
N SER A 38 3.04 11.37 4.44
CA SER A 38 2.62 11.30 5.84
C SER A 38 3.71 11.78 6.78
N ARG A 39 3.46 12.89 7.48
CA ARG A 39 4.41 13.47 8.47
C ARG A 39 4.54 12.64 9.75
N SER A 40 3.60 11.74 10.01
CA SER A 40 3.57 10.88 11.21
C SER A 40 4.14 9.48 10.95
N ALA A 41 4.65 9.22 9.74
CA ALA A 41 5.20 7.91 9.37
C ALA A 41 6.54 7.66 10.05
N LEU A 42 6.83 6.38 10.34
CA LEU A 42 8.13 5.97 10.85
C LEU A 42 9.22 6.18 9.80
N PHE A 43 8.89 5.84 8.56
CA PHE A 43 9.74 6.06 7.39
C PHE A 43 9.27 7.29 6.61
N SER A 44 10.21 8.06 6.08
CA SER A 44 9.96 9.11 5.08
C SER A 44 9.23 8.53 3.87
N THR A 45 8.60 9.40 3.07
CA THR A 45 7.88 8.98 1.86
C THR A 45 8.83 8.28 0.89
N GLU A 46 10.04 8.80 0.74
CA GLU A 46 11.09 8.29 -0.14
C GLU A 46 11.59 6.92 0.34
N GLU A 47 11.82 6.74 1.65
CA GLU A 47 12.15 5.42 2.21
C GLU A 47 11.03 4.40 1.95
N ARG A 48 9.76 4.79 2.14
CA ARG A 48 8.60 3.90 1.90
C ARG A 48 8.46 3.51 0.43
N VAL A 49 8.69 4.45 -0.49
CA VAL A 49 8.74 4.17 -1.93
C VAL A 49 9.82 3.14 -2.23
N GLN A 50 11.03 3.34 -1.71
CA GLN A 50 12.14 2.42 -1.96
C GLN A 50 11.86 1.02 -1.39
N LEU A 51 11.39 0.94 -0.15
CA LEU A 51 11.05 -0.33 0.51
C LEU A 51 9.98 -1.10 -0.25
N PHE A 52 8.94 -0.41 -0.73
CA PHE A 52 7.89 -1.04 -1.52
C PHE A 52 8.41 -1.45 -2.89
N ALA A 53 9.17 -0.58 -3.58
CA ALA A 53 9.72 -0.87 -4.90
C ALA A 53 10.59 -2.14 -4.90
N GLU A 54 11.44 -2.31 -3.89
CA GLU A 54 12.23 -3.54 -3.71
C GLU A 54 11.34 -4.75 -3.40
N ALA A 55 10.27 -4.58 -2.63
CA ALA A 55 9.34 -5.65 -2.26
C ALA A 55 8.48 -6.18 -3.42
N VAL A 56 8.37 -5.42 -4.54
CA VAL A 56 7.61 -5.82 -5.73
C VAL A 56 8.44 -5.84 -7.00
N ALA A 57 9.78 -5.85 -6.88
CA ALA A 57 10.68 -5.81 -8.02
C ALA A 57 10.52 -7.01 -8.97
N ASP A 58 9.96 -8.13 -8.50
CA ASP A 58 9.67 -9.32 -9.30
C ASP A 58 8.37 -9.22 -10.10
N ILE A 59 7.57 -8.16 -9.93
CA ILE A 59 6.27 -7.98 -10.57
C ILE A 59 6.39 -6.93 -11.71
N PRO A 60 6.53 -7.36 -12.97
CA PRO A 60 7.03 -6.50 -14.06
C PRO A 60 6.10 -5.34 -14.43
N ASN A 61 4.80 -5.46 -14.15
CA ASN A 61 3.80 -4.44 -14.45
C ASN A 61 3.37 -3.62 -13.23
N VAL A 62 4.16 -3.67 -12.14
CA VAL A 62 3.99 -2.83 -10.96
C VAL A 62 5.11 -1.80 -10.91
N ARG A 63 4.74 -0.53 -10.70
CA ARG A 63 5.70 0.53 -10.35
C ARG A 63 5.25 1.29 -9.13
N VAL A 64 6.19 1.90 -8.42
CA VAL A 64 5.93 2.62 -7.16
C VAL A 64 6.28 4.09 -7.33
N ILE A 65 5.38 4.97 -6.89
CA ILE A 65 5.55 6.43 -6.92
C ILE A 65 5.25 7.03 -5.55
N ALA A 66 5.80 8.21 -5.28
CA ALA A 66 5.32 9.05 -4.19
C ALA A 66 4.03 9.76 -4.62
N ASN A 67 3.06 9.87 -3.71
CA ASN A 67 1.85 10.67 -3.89
C ASN A 67 1.76 11.76 -2.82
N ARG A 68 1.80 13.02 -3.26
CA ARG A 68 1.75 14.22 -2.42
C ARG A 68 0.45 15.02 -2.57
N GLY A 69 -0.45 14.58 -3.46
CA GLY A 69 -1.68 15.28 -3.80
C GLY A 69 -2.94 14.49 -3.46
N LEU A 70 -4.06 14.90 -4.04
CA LEU A 70 -5.30 14.14 -3.97
C LEU A 70 -5.15 12.86 -4.79
N THR A 71 -5.47 11.71 -4.18
CA THR A 71 -5.34 10.39 -4.81
C THR A 71 -6.00 10.30 -6.19
N VAL A 72 -7.18 10.92 -6.37
CA VAL A 72 -7.90 10.90 -7.65
C VAL A 72 -7.26 11.78 -8.73
N GLU A 73 -6.55 12.84 -8.34
CA GLU A 73 -5.80 13.67 -9.28
C GLU A 73 -4.55 12.92 -9.74
N SER A 74 -3.79 12.34 -8.80
CA SER A 74 -2.65 11.49 -9.16
C SER A 74 -3.06 10.27 -9.98
N ALA A 75 -4.22 9.68 -9.71
CA ALA A 75 -4.76 8.62 -10.55
C ALA A 75 -4.91 9.08 -12.00
N ARG A 76 -5.49 10.26 -12.24
CA ARG A 76 -5.63 10.83 -13.58
C ARG A 76 -4.28 11.16 -14.23
N ASP A 77 -3.34 11.75 -13.48
CA ASP A 77 -2.00 12.07 -13.98
C ASP A 77 -1.26 10.83 -14.48
N GLU A 78 -1.48 9.69 -13.80
CA GLU A 78 -0.89 8.40 -14.15
C GLU A 78 -1.74 7.60 -15.17
N GLY A 79 -2.85 8.18 -15.66
CA GLY A 79 -3.79 7.52 -16.57
C GLY A 79 -4.56 6.35 -15.94
N ALA A 80 -4.61 6.27 -14.62
CA ALA A 80 -5.35 5.26 -13.88
C ALA A 80 -6.83 5.60 -13.79
N ILE A 81 -7.68 4.66 -14.20
CA ILE A 81 -9.15 4.79 -14.14
C ILE A 81 -9.76 3.93 -13.03
N VAL A 82 -8.92 3.21 -12.26
CA VAL A 82 -9.34 2.38 -11.13
C VAL A 82 -8.40 2.61 -9.95
N LEU A 83 -8.98 2.81 -8.76
CA LEU A 83 -8.30 2.71 -7.49
C LEU A 83 -8.47 1.29 -6.93
N VAL A 84 -7.38 0.65 -6.53
CA VAL A 84 -7.41 -0.65 -5.86
C VAL A 84 -7.27 -0.46 -4.36
N LYS A 85 -8.10 -1.13 -3.58
CA LYS A 85 -8.04 -1.14 -2.12
C LYS A 85 -8.12 -2.57 -1.58
N GLY A 86 -7.38 -2.84 -0.52
CA GLY A 86 -7.47 -4.10 0.22
C GLY A 86 -8.49 -3.98 1.36
N LEU A 87 -9.36 -4.97 1.52
CA LEU A 87 -10.26 -5.08 2.68
C LEU A 87 -9.88 -6.27 3.54
N ARG A 88 -9.75 -6.07 4.86
CA ARG A 88 -9.44 -7.15 5.81
C ARG A 88 -10.62 -7.51 6.69
N ASP A 89 -11.37 -6.52 7.15
CA ASP A 89 -12.53 -6.71 8.00
C ASP A 89 -13.62 -5.67 7.72
N ILE A 90 -14.72 -5.77 8.46
CA ILE A 90 -15.88 -4.87 8.34
C ILE A 90 -15.58 -3.44 8.84
N ASN A 91 -14.59 -3.27 9.71
CA ASN A 91 -14.22 -1.96 10.23
C ASN A 91 -13.46 -1.16 9.16
N ASP A 92 -12.54 -1.82 8.45
CA ASP A 92 -11.87 -1.23 7.28
C ASP A 92 -12.92 -0.83 6.21
N PHE A 93 -13.94 -1.67 6.01
CA PHE A 93 -14.94 -1.48 4.94
C PHE A 93 -15.71 -0.16 5.03
N THR A 94 -16.15 0.24 6.23
CA THR A 94 -16.97 1.46 6.39
C THR A 94 -16.20 2.71 5.96
N GLY A 95 -14.96 2.86 6.43
CA GLY A 95 -14.12 4.01 6.06
C GLY A 95 -13.71 3.99 4.59
N GLU A 96 -13.49 2.79 4.04
CA GLU A 96 -13.12 2.60 2.64
C GLU A 96 -14.28 2.88 1.67
N ILE A 97 -15.53 2.53 2.02
CA ILE A 97 -16.71 2.91 1.25
C ILE A 97 -16.88 4.42 1.21
N ASP A 98 -16.80 5.09 2.37
CA ASP A 98 -16.96 6.54 2.44
C ASP A 98 -15.92 7.24 1.55
N GLN A 99 -14.68 6.75 1.58
CA GLN A 99 -13.62 7.25 0.70
C GLN A 99 -13.92 6.97 -0.78
N ALA A 100 -14.43 5.79 -1.14
CA ALA A 100 -14.79 5.45 -2.51
C ALA A 100 -15.90 6.37 -3.05
N PHE A 101 -16.94 6.65 -2.27
CA PHE A 101 -18.00 7.58 -2.68
C PHE A 101 -17.48 9.01 -2.87
N MET A 102 -16.61 9.48 -1.98
CA MET A 102 -16.00 10.80 -2.12
C MET A 102 -15.10 10.88 -3.36
N ASN A 103 -14.30 9.85 -3.62
CA ASN A 103 -13.47 9.75 -4.82
C ASN A 103 -14.33 9.76 -6.08
N ARG A 104 -15.42 8.98 -6.12
CA ARG A 104 -16.37 8.93 -7.25
C ARG A 104 -17.01 10.30 -7.52
N LYS A 105 -17.36 11.04 -6.46
CA LYS A 105 -17.92 12.39 -6.58
C LYS A 105 -16.91 13.38 -7.17
N MET A 106 -15.64 13.31 -6.76
CA MET A 106 -14.58 14.20 -7.25
C MET A 106 -14.08 13.81 -8.65
N ALA A 107 -14.07 12.50 -8.95
CA ALA A 107 -13.62 11.95 -10.21
C ALA A 107 -14.59 10.88 -10.75
N PRO A 108 -15.66 11.29 -11.46
CA PRO A 108 -16.66 10.39 -12.05
C PRO A 108 -16.17 9.48 -13.18
N ASP A 109 -14.89 9.56 -13.52
CA ASP A 109 -14.15 8.73 -14.47
C ASP A 109 -13.27 7.70 -13.78
N VAL A 110 -13.08 7.81 -12.46
CA VAL A 110 -12.29 6.88 -11.64
C VAL A 110 -13.23 6.02 -10.80
N ASP A 111 -13.05 4.70 -10.84
CA ASP A 111 -13.79 3.75 -10.02
C ASP A 111 -12.91 3.17 -8.90
N THR A 112 -13.50 2.47 -7.92
CA THR A 112 -12.76 1.79 -6.84
C THR A 112 -13.08 0.30 -6.84
N THR A 113 -12.04 -0.54 -6.92
CA THR A 113 -12.12 -1.99 -6.78
C THR A 113 -11.54 -2.43 -5.45
N PHE A 114 -12.32 -3.23 -4.72
CA PHE A 114 -11.89 -3.84 -3.47
C PHE A 114 -11.44 -5.29 -3.68
N LEU A 115 -10.25 -5.61 -3.18
CA LEU A 115 -9.75 -6.97 -3.11
C LEU A 115 -9.78 -7.44 -1.66
N MET A 116 -10.46 -8.57 -1.42
CA MET A 116 -10.46 -9.22 -0.10
C MET A 116 -9.06 -9.72 0.20
N THR A 117 -8.52 -9.40 1.37
CA THR A 117 -7.19 -9.83 1.82
C THR A 117 -7.14 -11.34 1.96
N SER A 118 -6.05 -11.96 1.49
CA SER A 118 -5.82 -13.39 1.64
C SER A 118 -5.81 -13.81 3.11
N LEU A 119 -6.37 -14.99 3.41
CA LEU A 119 -6.55 -15.48 4.79
C LEU A 119 -5.24 -15.51 5.59
N GLU A 120 -4.14 -15.87 4.93
CA GLU A 120 -2.78 -15.90 5.47
C GLU A 120 -2.25 -14.54 5.94
N HIS A 121 -2.86 -13.44 5.52
CA HIS A 121 -2.41 -12.07 5.84
C HIS A 121 -3.42 -11.26 6.65
N LEU A 122 -4.54 -11.86 7.06
CA LEU A 122 -5.61 -11.16 7.80
C LEU A 122 -5.12 -10.46 9.07
N PHE A 123 -4.17 -11.06 9.79
CA PHE A 123 -3.65 -10.51 11.03
C PHE A 123 -2.56 -9.45 10.82
N ILE A 124 -2.02 -9.33 9.61
CA ILE A 124 -0.90 -8.45 9.29
C ILE A 124 -1.42 -7.01 9.10
N SER A 125 -0.87 -6.08 9.88
CA SER A 125 -1.03 -4.65 9.64
C SER A 125 0.31 -3.96 9.82
N ALA A 126 0.56 -2.90 9.03
CA ALA A 126 1.77 -2.10 9.20
C ALA A 126 1.85 -1.48 10.61
N SER A 127 0.72 -1.21 11.28
CA SER A 127 0.73 -0.74 12.67
C SER A 127 1.27 -1.79 13.64
N ARG A 128 0.78 -3.04 13.55
CA ARG A 128 1.24 -4.16 14.38
C ARG A 128 2.70 -4.50 14.11
N VAL A 129 3.13 -4.48 12.84
CA VAL A 129 4.54 -4.70 12.46
C VAL A 129 5.43 -3.67 13.13
N ARG A 130 5.09 -2.38 13.07
CA ARG A 130 5.87 -1.32 13.73
C ARG A 130 5.89 -1.47 15.26
N GLU A 131 4.77 -1.81 15.87
CA GLU A 131 4.66 -2.00 17.32
C GLU A 131 5.54 -3.16 17.80
N LEU A 132 5.43 -4.33 17.17
CA LEU A 132 6.23 -5.51 17.52
C LEU A 132 7.73 -5.28 17.29
N ALA A 133 8.10 -4.69 16.15
CA ALA A 133 9.50 -4.35 15.86
C ALA A 133 10.05 -3.33 16.88
N GLY A 134 9.24 -2.35 17.31
CA GLY A 134 9.61 -1.40 18.35
C GLY A 134 9.85 -2.03 19.72
N PHE A 135 9.23 -3.17 20.00
CA PHE A 135 9.51 -4.01 21.19
C PHE A 135 10.63 -5.05 20.95
N GLY A 136 11.35 -4.97 19.83
CA GLY A 136 12.43 -5.90 19.50
C GLY A 136 11.97 -7.33 19.20
N ARG A 137 10.69 -7.50 18.83
CA ARG A 137 10.14 -8.81 18.43
C ARG A 137 10.41 -9.07 16.95
N ASP A 138 10.57 -10.35 16.61
CA ASP A 138 10.69 -10.78 15.23
C ASP A 138 9.36 -10.55 14.48
N VAL A 139 9.48 -10.05 13.25
CA VAL A 139 8.37 -9.73 12.33
C VAL A 139 8.66 -10.28 10.92
N SER A 140 9.58 -11.24 10.81
CA SER A 140 10.03 -11.85 9.55
C SER A 140 8.94 -12.63 8.82
N ASP A 141 7.88 -13.02 9.52
CA ASP A 141 6.66 -13.64 8.96
C ASP A 141 5.62 -12.61 8.49
N MET A 142 5.85 -11.31 8.70
CA MET A 142 4.89 -10.24 8.36
C MET A 142 5.36 -9.33 7.23
N THR A 143 6.66 -9.26 6.97
CA THR A 143 7.26 -8.38 5.96
C THR A 143 8.59 -8.93 5.43
N PRO A 144 9.02 -8.56 4.21
CA PRO A 144 10.27 -9.07 3.63
C PRO A 144 11.54 -8.76 4.44
N PRO A 145 12.62 -9.56 4.28
CA PRO A 145 13.86 -9.39 5.05
C PRO A 145 14.51 -8.01 4.96
N HIS A 146 14.50 -7.35 3.79
CA HIS A 146 15.05 -6.00 3.63
C HIS A 146 14.27 -4.96 4.46
N VAL A 147 12.96 -5.16 4.63
CA VAL A 147 12.10 -4.32 5.47
C VAL A 147 12.35 -4.59 6.95
N VAL A 148 12.56 -5.85 7.35
CA VAL A 148 12.96 -6.20 8.72
C VAL A 148 14.26 -5.50 9.10
N ALA A 149 15.27 -5.54 8.23
CA ALA A 149 16.53 -4.85 8.45
C ALA A 149 16.34 -3.33 8.58
N ALA A 150 15.50 -2.72 7.73
CA ALA A 150 15.19 -1.29 7.80
C ALA A 150 14.46 -0.90 9.10
N LEU A 151 13.54 -1.75 9.59
CA LEU A 151 12.87 -1.56 10.88
C LEU A 151 13.86 -1.61 12.03
N GLN A 152 14.74 -2.61 12.04
CA GLN A 152 15.77 -2.76 13.08
C GLN A 152 16.67 -1.52 13.14
N ALA A 153 17.14 -1.03 11.99
CA ALA A 153 17.93 0.21 11.94
C ALA A 153 17.15 1.41 12.52
N LYS A 154 15.89 1.61 12.11
CA LYS A 154 15.06 2.74 12.61
C LYS A 154 14.83 2.72 14.12
N PHE A 155 14.71 1.55 14.73
CA PHE A 155 14.46 1.43 16.17
C PHE A 155 15.74 1.40 17.01
N GLN A 156 16.91 1.11 16.42
CA GLN A 156 18.21 1.25 17.09
C GLN A 156 18.65 2.72 17.22
N ASP A 157 18.25 3.58 16.27
CA ASP A 157 18.55 5.02 16.27
C ASP A 157 17.65 5.84 17.24
N ARG A 158 16.85 5.18 18.08
CA ARG A 158 15.92 5.80 19.04
C ARG A 158 16.27 5.45 20.48
#